data_AF-A0A7Y5AI79-F1
#
_entry.id   AF-A0A7Y5AI79-F1
#
_cell.length_a   1.000
_cell.length_b   1.000
_cell.length_c   1.000
_cell.angle_alpha   90.00
_cell.angle_beta   90.00
_cell.angle_gamma   90.00
#
_symmetry.space_group_name_H-M   'P 1'
#
loop_
_entity.id
_entity.type
_entity.pdbx_description
1 polymer ?
#
loop_
_entity_poly.entity_id
_entity_poly.type
_entity_poly.pdbx_seq_one_letter_code
_entity_poly.pdbx_strand_id
1 'polypeptide(L)'
;STGATLTFAAGETTKSYAAPAQGEDVFKDEGKITVSITKAEVVGEQLENLQIGKAATVAVTDTQSPVTAELTVDNTTVTEGGKITYTVTLVSADPTLPVTNHKGLTFTLTDGTTVTIKAGEATGSVTVSAPDNVYVNDPVTITQGLTDVAGKGADQFEQLELGATKVSTEVTDEPSGEGDLVKVTIVADQLSVNEATEPTFTISLNKALDKPFTVTLSTGATLTFAAGETTKSYAAPAQGEDVFKDEGKITVSITKAEVVGEQ
;
A
#
# COMPACT_ATOMS: atom_id res chain seq x y z
N SER A 1 -22.21 -44.34 -10.71
CA SER A 1 -23.51 -44.99 -10.53
C SER A 1 -24.22 -44.28 -9.40
N THR A 2 -25.46 -43.81 -9.60
CA THR A 2 -26.20 -43.06 -8.59
C THR A 2 -26.74 -43.95 -7.46
N GLY A 3 -26.71 -45.28 -7.65
CA GLY A 3 -27.29 -46.25 -6.71
C GLY A 3 -28.82 -46.21 -6.62
N ALA A 4 -29.48 -45.32 -7.36
CA ALA A 4 -30.92 -45.16 -7.35
C ALA A 4 -31.61 -46.35 -8.07
N THR A 5 -32.70 -46.82 -7.50
CA THR A 5 -33.59 -47.82 -8.11
C THR A 5 -34.94 -47.19 -8.37
N LEU A 6 -35.44 -47.31 -9.59
CA LEU A 6 -36.77 -46.83 -9.99
C LEU A 6 -37.67 -48.04 -10.27
N THR A 7 -38.72 -48.22 -9.46
CA THR A 7 -39.70 -49.31 -9.64
C THR A 7 -40.92 -48.82 -10.38
N PHE A 8 -41.25 -49.38 -11.54
CA PHE A 8 -42.43 -48.99 -12.33
C PHE A 8 -43.66 -49.82 -11.90
N ALA A 9 -44.81 -49.17 -11.73
CA ALA A 9 -46.08 -49.88 -11.57
C ALA A 9 -46.56 -50.45 -12.93
N ALA A 10 -47.46 -51.43 -12.88
CA ALA A 10 -48.04 -51.99 -14.10
C ALA A 10 -48.75 -50.88 -14.92
N GLY A 11 -48.40 -50.77 -16.21
CA GLY A 11 -48.91 -49.74 -17.11
C GLY A 11 -48.17 -48.40 -17.05
N GLU A 12 -47.23 -48.20 -16.13
CA GLU A 12 -46.41 -46.99 -16.06
C GLU A 12 -45.28 -47.04 -17.11
N THR A 13 -45.09 -45.95 -17.83
CA THR A 13 -44.07 -45.86 -18.91
C THR A 13 -43.01 -44.80 -18.64
N THR A 14 -43.19 -43.96 -17.62
CA THR A 14 -42.27 -42.87 -17.29
C THR A 14 -42.06 -42.77 -15.79
N LYS A 15 -40.79 -42.56 -15.40
CA LYS A 15 -40.39 -42.12 -14.06
C LYS A 15 -39.27 -41.11 -14.18
N SER A 16 -39.23 -40.19 -13.23
CA SER A 16 -38.19 -39.17 -13.14
C SER A 16 -37.19 -39.51 -12.05
N TYR A 17 -35.93 -39.19 -12.31
CA TYR A 17 -34.87 -39.16 -11.31
C TYR A 17 -34.31 -37.74 -11.26
N ALA A 18 -34.23 -37.17 -10.06
CA ALA A 18 -33.55 -35.91 -9.82
C ALA A 18 -32.18 -36.21 -9.20
N ALA A 19 -31.11 -35.78 -9.86
CA ALA A 19 -29.79 -35.77 -9.25
C ALA A 19 -29.75 -34.70 -8.14
N PRO A 20 -28.90 -34.86 -7.10
CA PRO A 20 -28.64 -33.79 -6.14
C PRO A 20 -28.16 -32.52 -6.86
N ALA A 21 -28.60 -31.36 -6.38
CA ALA A 21 -28.02 -30.09 -6.80
C ALA A 21 -26.52 -30.09 -6.48
N GLN A 22 -25.71 -29.49 -7.37
CA GLN A 22 -24.34 -29.13 -7.01
C GLN A 22 -24.40 -28.00 -5.97
N GLY A 23 -23.34 -27.85 -5.17
CA GLY A 23 -23.25 -26.74 -4.22
C GLY A 23 -23.22 -25.38 -4.93
N GLU A 24 -23.32 -24.32 -4.14
CA GLU A 24 -23.16 -22.93 -4.61
C GLU A 24 -21.94 -22.34 -3.91
N ASP A 25 -21.08 -21.66 -4.67
CA ASP A 25 -20.03 -20.80 -4.14
C ASP A 25 -19.81 -19.55 -5.01
N VAL A 26 -18.62 -18.96 -5.00
CA VAL A 26 -18.29 -17.75 -5.78
C VAL A 26 -17.24 -18.06 -6.86
N PHE A 27 -16.88 -19.33 -7.02
CA PHE A 27 -15.78 -19.79 -7.83
C PHE A 27 -16.28 -20.59 -9.02
N LYS A 28 -15.59 -20.41 -10.14
CA LYS A 28 -15.92 -21.11 -11.37
C LYS A 28 -15.75 -22.62 -11.21
N ASP A 29 -16.84 -23.37 -11.30
CA ASP A 29 -16.88 -24.82 -11.10
C ASP A 29 -17.80 -25.59 -12.06
N GLU A 30 -17.98 -25.08 -13.29
CA GLU A 30 -18.80 -25.73 -14.32
C GLU A 30 -18.54 -27.24 -14.49
N GLY A 31 -19.61 -27.99 -14.76
CA GLY A 31 -19.59 -29.44 -14.64
C GLY A 31 -20.50 -30.18 -15.62
N LYS A 32 -20.53 -31.50 -15.49
CA LYS A 32 -21.44 -32.38 -16.23
C LYS A 32 -21.93 -33.52 -15.35
N ILE A 33 -23.23 -33.77 -15.38
CA ILE A 33 -23.86 -34.92 -14.72
C ILE A 33 -24.20 -35.95 -15.79
N THR A 34 -23.67 -37.16 -15.65
CA THR A 34 -23.97 -38.30 -16.55
C THR A 34 -24.62 -39.43 -15.78
N VAL A 35 -25.81 -39.84 -16.20
CA VAL A 35 -26.58 -40.94 -15.60
C VAL A 35 -26.77 -42.05 -16.63
N SER A 36 -26.56 -43.30 -16.20
CA SER A 36 -26.73 -44.49 -17.03
C SER A 36 -27.55 -45.54 -16.30
N ILE A 37 -28.25 -46.38 -17.06
CA ILE A 37 -28.97 -47.53 -16.54
C ILE A 37 -27.99 -48.70 -16.45
N THR A 38 -27.73 -49.18 -15.24
CA THR A 38 -26.82 -50.30 -15.00
C THR A 38 -27.52 -51.65 -14.98
N LYS A 39 -28.81 -51.67 -14.66
CA LYS A 39 -29.65 -52.86 -14.60
C LYS A 39 -31.11 -52.45 -14.84
N ALA A 40 -31.85 -53.25 -15.60
CA ALA A 40 -33.30 -53.21 -15.66
C ALA A 40 -33.84 -54.65 -15.71
N GLU A 41 -34.86 -54.94 -14.94
CA GLU A 41 -35.43 -56.29 -14.82
C GLU A 41 -36.90 -56.22 -14.36
N VAL A 42 -37.63 -57.31 -14.60
CA VAL A 42 -38.90 -57.60 -13.92
C VAL A 42 -38.58 -58.71 -12.90
N VAL A 43 -38.96 -58.51 -11.64
CA VAL A 43 -38.63 -59.48 -10.59
C VAL A 43 -39.32 -60.81 -10.89
N GLY A 44 -38.53 -61.86 -11.08
CA GLY A 44 -39.01 -63.22 -11.30
C GLY A 44 -39.41 -63.58 -12.74
N GLU A 45 -39.35 -62.63 -13.67
CA GLU A 45 -39.78 -62.82 -15.06
C GLU A 45 -38.69 -62.38 -16.05
N GLN A 46 -38.63 -63.02 -17.22
CA GLN A 46 -37.73 -62.62 -18.31
C GLN A 46 -38.47 -61.83 -19.39
N LEU A 47 -37.82 -60.78 -19.90
CA LEU A 47 -38.31 -60.00 -21.05
C LEU A 47 -37.69 -60.56 -22.34
N GLU A 48 -38.51 -60.70 -23.38
CA GLU A 48 -38.11 -61.33 -24.66
C GLU A 48 -37.07 -60.51 -25.45
N ASN A 49 -37.07 -59.17 -25.31
CA ASN A 49 -36.15 -58.27 -26.01
C ASN A 49 -35.93 -56.96 -25.24
N LEU A 50 -35.39 -57.02 -24.02
CA LEU A 50 -35.03 -55.82 -23.25
C LEU A 50 -33.81 -55.13 -23.87
N GLN A 51 -33.95 -53.83 -24.19
CA GLN A 51 -32.85 -52.99 -24.66
C GLN A 51 -32.63 -51.82 -23.72
N ILE A 52 -31.36 -51.51 -23.45
CA ILE A 52 -30.97 -50.39 -22.59
C ILE A 52 -30.40 -49.27 -23.47
N GLY A 53 -30.94 -48.07 -23.29
CA GLY A 53 -30.47 -46.88 -24.01
C GLY A 53 -29.08 -46.42 -23.59
N LYS A 54 -28.55 -45.41 -24.30
CA LYS A 54 -27.29 -44.75 -23.93
C LYS A 54 -27.44 -43.93 -22.65
N ALA A 55 -26.32 -43.61 -22.01
CA ALA A 55 -26.28 -42.67 -20.90
C ALA A 55 -26.83 -41.29 -21.32
N ALA A 56 -27.49 -40.61 -20.39
CA ALA A 56 -27.93 -39.24 -20.55
C ALA A 56 -26.94 -38.31 -19.82
N THR A 57 -26.59 -37.19 -20.44
CA THR A 57 -25.68 -36.18 -19.87
C THR A 57 -26.34 -34.82 -19.89
N VAL A 58 -26.22 -34.09 -18.80
CA VAL A 58 -26.63 -32.69 -18.64
C VAL A 58 -25.40 -31.87 -18.27
N ALA A 59 -25.24 -30.71 -18.90
CA ALA A 59 -24.23 -29.72 -18.49
C ALA A 59 -24.72 -28.96 -17.26
N VAL A 60 -23.81 -28.70 -16.33
CA VAL A 60 -24.01 -27.81 -15.20
C VAL A 60 -23.26 -26.53 -15.54
N THR A 61 -24.01 -25.44 -15.68
CA THR A 61 -23.45 -24.11 -15.87
C THR A 61 -23.27 -23.46 -14.52
N ASP A 62 -22.27 -22.60 -14.45
CA ASP A 62 -22.05 -21.74 -13.30
C ASP A 62 -23.16 -20.71 -13.11
N THR A 63 -23.32 -20.28 -11.87
CA THR A 63 -24.07 -19.10 -11.47
C THR A 63 -23.17 -17.86 -11.58
N GLN A 64 -23.69 -16.71 -11.14
CA GLN A 64 -22.91 -15.49 -11.05
C GLN A 64 -23.13 -14.90 -9.67
N SER A 65 -22.19 -15.19 -8.79
CA SER A 65 -22.11 -14.80 -7.38
C SER A 65 -21.02 -13.73 -7.21
N PRO A 66 -21.39 -12.43 -7.20
CA PRO A 66 -20.41 -11.34 -7.23
C PRO A 66 -19.62 -11.22 -5.91
N VAL A 67 -18.33 -10.97 -6.05
CA VAL A 67 -17.43 -10.61 -4.94
C VAL A 67 -16.86 -9.22 -5.20
N THR A 68 -16.94 -8.35 -4.21
CA THR A 68 -16.38 -6.99 -4.25
C THR A 68 -15.14 -6.91 -3.35
N ALA A 69 -14.05 -6.36 -3.89
CA ALA A 69 -12.89 -6.00 -3.08
C ALA A 69 -13.08 -4.59 -2.50
N GLU A 70 -13.13 -4.47 -1.18
CA GLU A 70 -13.30 -3.20 -0.47
C GLU A 70 -11.97 -2.71 0.12
N LEU A 71 -11.64 -1.44 -0.13
CA LEU A 71 -10.46 -0.77 0.40
C LEU A 71 -10.80 0.05 1.65
N THR A 72 -10.04 -0.15 2.72
CA THR A 72 -10.08 0.66 3.94
C THR A 72 -8.70 1.22 4.28
N VAL A 73 -8.67 2.30 5.06
CA VAL A 73 -7.46 2.87 5.65
C VAL A 73 -7.61 2.90 7.17
N ASP A 74 -6.53 2.67 7.90
CA ASP A 74 -6.51 2.62 9.36
C ASP A 74 -6.69 3.99 10.02
N ASN A 75 -6.13 5.05 9.42
CA ASN A 75 -6.16 6.41 9.97
C ASN A 75 -6.56 7.42 8.90
N THR A 76 -7.43 8.37 9.28
CA THR A 76 -7.82 9.50 8.42
C THR A 76 -6.87 10.69 8.56
N THR A 77 -6.02 10.70 9.59
CA THR A 77 -5.01 11.74 9.82
C THR A 77 -3.76 11.11 10.41
N VAL A 78 -2.59 11.49 9.92
CA VAL A 78 -1.27 11.13 10.46
C VAL A 78 -0.35 12.34 10.40
N THR A 79 0.72 12.33 11.19
CA THR A 79 1.82 13.29 10.98
C THR A 79 2.72 12.84 9.84
N GLU A 80 3.55 13.74 9.33
CA GLU A 80 4.67 13.41 8.44
C GLU A 80 5.54 12.29 9.03
N GLY A 81 6.06 11.44 8.12
CA GLY A 81 6.77 10.20 8.48
C GLY A 81 5.90 9.09 9.10
N GLY A 82 4.66 9.41 9.50
CA GLY A 82 3.67 8.51 10.09
C GLY A 82 3.33 7.31 9.20
N LYS A 83 2.73 6.28 9.79
CA LYS A 83 2.36 5.05 9.07
C LYS A 83 0.90 5.09 8.62
N ILE A 84 0.67 4.71 7.36
CA ILE A 84 -0.66 4.57 6.77
C ILE A 84 -0.81 3.12 6.34
N THR A 85 -1.84 2.42 6.84
CA THR A 85 -2.12 1.02 6.48
C THR A 85 -3.38 0.92 5.64
N TYR A 86 -3.21 0.45 4.41
CA TYR A 86 -4.33 0.12 3.53
C TYR A 86 -4.68 -1.36 3.66
N THR A 87 -5.97 -1.66 3.79
CA THR A 87 -6.48 -3.04 3.88
C THR A 87 -7.48 -3.28 2.77
N VAL A 88 -7.34 -4.40 2.06
CA VAL A 88 -8.32 -4.89 1.09
C VAL A 88 -9.04 -6.09 1.69
N THR A 89 -10.37 -6.09 1.61
CA THR A 89 -11.25 -7.17 2.08
C THR A 89 -12.13 -7.66 0.94
N LEU A 90 -12.18 -8.97 0.71
CA LEU A 90 -13.12 -9.58 -0.21
C LEU A 90 -14.48 -9.74 0.47
N VAL A 91 -15.54 -9.24 -0.16
CA VAL A 91 -16.91 -9.29 0.34
C VAL A 91 -17.81 -9.93 -0.72
N SER A 92 -18.39 -11.08 -0.41
CA SER A 92 -19.40 -11.71 -1.27
C SER A 92 -20.74 -10.96 -1.14
N ALA A 93 -21.45 -10.81 -2.26
CA ALA A 93 -22.82 -10.29 -2.27
C ALA A 93 -23.78 -11.17 -1.45
N ASP A 94 -23.54 -12.49 -1.42
CA ASP A 94 -24.15 -13.42 -0.46
C ASP A 94 -23.13 -13.73 0.65
N PRO A 95 -23.35 -13.26 1.89
CA PRO A 95 -22.41 -13.42 2.99
C PRO A 95 -22.26 -14.87 3.49
N THR A 96 -23.09 -15.81 2.99
CA THR A 96 -22.97 -17.23 3.32
C THR A 96 -21.94 -17.96 2.46
N LEU A 97 -21.53 -17.37 1.33
CA LEU A 97 -20.59 -17.97 0.40
C LEU A 97 -19.14 -17.60 0.76
N PRO A 98 -18.23 -18.58 0.85
CA PRO A 98 -16.84 -18.34 1.24
C PRO A 98 -16.03 -17.74 0.09
N VAL A 99 -15.20 -16.74 0.39
CA VAL A 99 -14.32 -16.06 -0.59
C VAL A 99 -12.87 -16.55 -0.56
N THR A 100 -12.55 -17.57 0.25
CA THR A 100 -11.17 -17.92 0.60
C THR A 100 -10.51 -18.98 -0.29
N ASN A 101 -11.21 -19.64 -1.20
CA ASN A 101 -10.67 -20.76 -2.01
C ASN A 101 -9.80 -20.33 -3.22
N HIS A 102 -9.25 -19.11 -3.20
CA HIS A 102 -8.41 -18.57 -4.27
C HIS A 102 -6.91 -18.82 -4.03
N LYS A 103 -6.10 -18.75 -5.10
CA LYS A 103 -4.63 -18.98 -5.09
C LYS A 103 -3.79 -17.72 -4.80
N GLY A 104 -4.37 -16.75 -4.11
CA GLY A 104 -3.76 -15.43 -3.84
C GLY A 104 -4.12 -14.37 -4.90
N LEU A 105 -4.17 -13.12 -4.44
CA LEU A 105 -4.54 -11.94 -5.22
C LEU A 105 -3.57 -10.79 -4.91
N THR A 106 -3.34 -9.94 -5.90
CA THR A 106 -2.59 -8.69 -5.74
C THR A 106 -3.44 -7.55 -6.30
N PHE A 107 -3.78 -6.60 -5.45
CA PHE A 107 -4.52 -5.40 -5.79
C PHE A 107 -3.58 -4.22 -5.94
N THR A 108 -3.84 -3.35 -6.92
CA THR A 108 -3.08 -2.13 -7.15
C THR A 108 -3.90 -0.92 -6.74
N LEU A 109 -3.29 -0.01 -6.00
CA LEU A 109 -3.88 1.28 -5.61
C LEU A 109 -3.57 2.36 -6.67
N THR A 110 -4.19 3.53 -6.54
CA THR A 110 -4.06 4.66 -7.49
C THR A 110 -2.64 5.21 -7.65
N ASP A 111 -1.80 5.12 -6.62
CA ASP A 111 -0.39 5.52 -6.64
C ASP A 111 0.56 4.39 -7.10
N GLY A 112 0.03 3.21 -7.43
CA GLY A 112 0.80 2.02 -7.78
C GLY A 112 1.21 1.14 -6.58
N THR A 113 0.89 1.51 -5.35
CA THR A 113 1.08 0.66 -4.16
C THR A 113 0.29 -0.64 -4.32
N THR A 114 0.88 -1.77 -3.96
CA THR A 114 0.24 -3.09 -4.09
C THR A 114 -0.17 -3.68 -2.74
N VAL A 115 -1.39 -4.19 -2.64
CA VAL A 115 -1.90 -4.96 -1.49
C VAL A 115 -2.05 -6.42 -1.88
N THR A 116 -1.47 -7.35 -1.12
CA THR A 116 -1.57 -8.79 -1.41
C THR A 116 -2.49 -9.49 -0.43
N ILE A 117 -3.49 -10.22 -0.94
CA ILE A 117 -4.28 -11.19 -0.17
C ILE A 117 -3.70 -12.57 -0.46
N LYS A 118 -3.21 -13.27 0.57
CA LYS A 118 -2.58 -14.58 0.39
C LYS A 118 -3.64 -15.61 0.00
N ALA A 119 -3.18 -16.74 -0.55
CA ALA A 119 -4.07 -17.86 -0.83
C ALA A 119 -4.78 -18.32 0.46
N GLY A 120 -6.08 -18.56 0.40
CA GLY A 120 -6.84 -18.97 1.59
C GLY A 120 -7.37 -17.83 2.46
N GLU A 121 -7.01 -16.56 2.19
CA GLU A 121 -7.34 -15.43 3.06
C GLU A 121 -8.41 -14.53 2.44
N ALA A 122 -9.26 -13.90 3.25
CA ALA A 122 -10.24 -12.92 2.74
C ALA A 122 -9.72 -11.48 2.76
N THR A 123 -8.60 -11.24 3.44
CA THR A 123 -8.08 -9.91 3.73
C THR A 123 -6.57 -9.85 3.50
N GLY A 124 -6.07 -8.67 3.14
CA GLY A 124 -4.65 -8.38 3.04
C GLY A 124 -4.39 -6.91 3.28
N SER A 125 -3.18 -6.57 3.74
CA SER A 125 -2.82 -5.19 4.06
C SER A 125 -1.41 -4.83 3.62
N VAL A 126 -1.16 -3.53 3.45
CA VAL A 126 0.15 -2.94 3.23
C VAL A 126 0.27 -1.67 4.05
N THR A 127 1.44 -1.45 4.64
CA THR A 127 1.74 -0.21 5.38
C THR A 127 2.80 0.59 4.62
N VAL A 128 2.51 1.87 4.39
CA VAL A 128 3.43 2.84 3.79
C VAL A 128 3.75 3.94 4.80
N SER A 129 4.84 4.67 4.57
CA SER A 129 5.11 5.91 5.30
C SER A 129 4.48 7.08 4.56
N ALA A 130 3.87 7.99 5.31
CA ALA A 130 3.51 9.31 4.82
C ALA A 130 4.78 10.06 4.35
N PRO A 131 4.68 10.95 3.35
CA PRO A 131 5.74 11.88 3.01
C PRO A 131 6.22 12.66 4.24
N ASP A 132 7.48 13.05 4.22
CA ASP A 132 8.18 13.64 5.36
C ASP A 132 9.23 14.63 4.84
N ASN A 133 9.26 15.82 5.43
CA ASN A 133 10.22 16.85 5.10
C ASN A 133 10.60 17.74 6.31
N VAL A 134 11.64 18.56 6.14
CA VAL A 134 12.18 19.43 7.20
C VAL A 134 11.42 20.74 7.43
N TYR A 135 10.43 21.04 6.58
CA TYR A 135 9.78 22.34 6.54
C TYR A 135 8.39 22.24 7.12
N VAL A 136 7.96 23.34 7.76
CA VAL A 136 6.57 23.50 8.16
C VAL A 136 5.73 23.69 6.89
N ASN A 137 4.71 22.86 6.70
CA ASN A 137 3.76 22.99 5.60
C ASN A 137 2.30 22.84 6.02
N ASP A 138 1.43 23.32 5.14
CA ASP A 138 0.00 23.05 5.24
C ASP A 138 -0.27 21.54 5.11
N PRO A 139 -1.34 21.02 5.72
CA PRO A 139 -1.71 19.61 5.59
C PRO A 139 -1.94 19.19 4.13
N VAL A 140 -1.49 17.99 3.79
CA VAL A 140 -1.64 17.39 2.47
C VAL A 140 -2.54 16.17 2.54
N THR A 141 -3.54 16.07 1.67
CA THR A 141 -4.41 14.89 1.61
C THR A 141 -3.90 13.88 0.59
N ILE A 142 -3.70 12.63 1.04
CA ILE A 142 -3.44 11.47 0.19
C ILE A 142 -4.76 10.71 0.00
N THR A 143 -5.17 10.51 -1.25
CA THR A 143 -6.39 9.77 -1.59
C THR A 143 -6.06 8.54 -2.41
N GLN A 144 -6.55 7.38 -1.97
CA GLN A 144 -6.28 6.08 -2.58
C GLN A 144 -7.55 5.33 -2.96
N GLY A 145 -7.52 4.64 -4.09
CA GLY A 145 -8.58 3.74 -4.54
C GLY A 145 -8.00 2.51 -5.24
N LEU A 146 -8.81 1.47 -5.42
CA LEU A 146 -8.43 0.28 -6.18
C LEU A 146 -8.48 0.57 -7.68
N THR A 147 -7.45 0.13 -8.41
CA THR A 147 -7.35 0.36 -9.87
C THR A 147 -7.23 -0.93 -10.67
N ASP A 148 -6.61 -1.96 -10.10
CA ASP A 148 -6.40 -3.24 -10.77
C ASP A 148 -6.37 -4.41 -9.77
N VAL A 149 -6.68 -5.60 -10.25
CA VAL A 149 -6.49 -6.86 -9.53
C VAL A 149 -5.89 -7.91 -10.44
N ALA A 150 -4.82 -8.54 -9.95
CA ALA A 150 -4.11 -9.60 -10.63
C ALA A 150 -3.90 -10.81 -9.71
N GLY A 151 -3.38 -11.88 -10.29
CA GLY A 151 -2.99 -13.10 -9.58
C GLY A 151 -3.79 -14.31 -10.04
N LYS A 152 -3.24 -15.51 -9.77
CA LYS A 152 -3.85 -16.78 -10.18
C LYS A 152 -5.23 -17.03 -9.56
N GLY A 153 -5.58 -16.29 -8.51
CA GLY A 153 -6.89 -16.33 -7.87
C GLY A 153 -7.98 -15.54 -8.57
N ALA A 154 -7.65 -14.50 -9.34
CA ALA A 154 -8.64 -13.55 -9.85
C ALA A 154 -9.61 -14.22 -10.84
N ASP A 155 -9.06 -15.00 -11.78
CA ASP A 155 -9.87 -15.71 -12.78
C ASP A 155 -10.67 -16.88 -12.20
N GLN A 156 -10.42 -17.28 -10.94
CA GLN A 156 -11.16 -18.36 -10.29
C GLN A 156 -12.55 -17.91 -9.84
N PHE A 157 -12.77 -16.61 -9.59
CA PHE A 157 -14.09 -16.11 -9.22
C PHE A 157 -15.04 -16.10 -10.43
N GLU A 158 -16.31 -16.37 -10.19
CA GLU A 158 -17.38 -16.18 -11.18
C GLU A 158 -17.45 -14.71 -11.62
N GLN A 159 -17.40 -13.80 -10.64
CA GLN A 159 -17.31 -12.35 -10.83
C GLN A 159 -16.59 -11.70 -9.65
N LEU A 160 -15.42 -11.08 -9.93
CA LEU A 160 -14.67 -10.27 -8.97
C LEU A 160 -14.64 -8.82 -9.45
N GLU A 161 -15.10 -7.91 -8.59
CA GLU A 161 -15.19 -6.48 -8.86
C GLU A 161 -14.34 -5.68 -7.87
N LEU A 162 -13.84 -4.53 -8.34
CA LEU A 162 -13.16 -3.56 -7.48
C LEU A 162 -14.19 -2.60 -6.89
N GLY A 163 -14.15 -2.41 -5.57
CA GLY A 163 -14.95 -1.40 -4.91
C GLY A 163 -14.59 0.01 -5.38
N ALA A 164 -15.62 0.84 -5.61
CA ALA A 164 -15.45 2.21 -6.10
C ALA A 164 -15.06 3.23 -5.00
N THR A 165 -15.09 2.81 -3.72
CA THR A 165 -14.78 3.68 -2.59
C THR A 165 -13.31 4.10 -2.60
N LYS A 166 -13.08 5.40 -2.47
CA LYS A 166 -11.76 5.96 -2.20
C LYS A 166 -11.60 6.25 -0.72
N VAL A 167 -10.41 5.99 -0.19
CA VAL A 167 -10.03 6.31 1.18
C VAL A 167 -9.06 7.49 1.17
N SER A 168 -9.09 8.34 2.20
CA SER A 168 -8.19 9.49 2.29
C SER A 168 -7.55 9.59 3.68
N THR A 169 -6.30 10.04 3.69
CA THR A 169 -5.55 10.35 4.90
C THR A 169 -4.95 11.73 4.74
N GLU A 170 -5.21 12.61 5.69
CA GLU A 170 -4.57 13.91 5.82
C GLU A 170 -3.22 13.73 6.53
N VAL A 171 -2.15 14.25 5.92
CA VAL A 171 -0.80 14.28 6.48
C VAL A 171 -0.56 15.69 7.00
N THR A 172 -0.35 15.82 8.30
CA THR A 172 -0.06 17.09 8.96
C THR A 172 1.42 17.19 9.29
N ASP A 173 1.95 18.41 9.28
CA ASP A 173 3.26 18.72 9.86
C ASP A 173 3.36 18.22 11.32
N GLU A 174 4.56 17.84 11.75
CA GLU A 174 4.79 17.44 13.14
C GLU A 174 4.56 18.60 14.12
N PRO A 175 4.08 18.30 15.34
CA PRO A 175 3.92 19.32 16.34
C PRO A 175 5.27 19.96 16.72
N SER A 176 5.20 21.20 17.22
CA SER A 176 6.38 21.99 17.56
C SER A 176 7.32 21.25 18.52
N GLY A 177 8.57 21.08 18.10
CA GLY A 177 9.62 20.38 18.85
C GLY A 177 9.70 18.87 18.62
N GLU A 178 8.78 18.30 17.85
CA GLU A 178 8.81 16.88 17.43
C GLU A 178 9.23 16.69 15.96
N GLY A 179 9.25 17.78 15.19
CA GLY A 179 9.72 17.77 13.82
C GLY A 179 11.23 17.57 13.67
N ASP A 180 11.64 17.57 12.41
CA ASP A 180 12.97 17.27 11.94
C ASP A 180 14.07 18.22 12.47
N LEU A 181 15.09 17.69 13.14
CA LEU A 181 16.15 18.53 13.73
C LEU A 181 17.14 19.06 12.68
N VAL A 182 17.12 20.38 12.45
CA VAL A 182 18.16 21.12 11.72
C VAL A 182 19.04 21.92 12.70
N LYS A 183 20.33 21.61 12.74
CA LYS A 183 21.31 22.25 13.62
C LYS A 183 22.41 22.93 12.80
N VAL A 184 22.62 24.22 13.07
CA VAL A 184 23.75 25.00 12.54
C VAL A 184 24.82 25.14 13.63
N THR A 185 26.08 24.94 13.27
CA THR A 185 27.24 25.13 14.15
C THR A 185 28.26 26.04 13.52
N ILE A 186 29.03 26.75 14.34
CA ILE A 186 30.21 27.51 13.93
C ILE A 186 31.41 27.05 14.76
N VAL A 187 32.55 26.86 14.11
CA VAL A 187 33.81 26.46 14.72
C VAL A 187 34.92 27.36 14.20
N ALA A 188 35.78 27.86 15.09
CA ALA A 188 37.02 28.53 14.68
C ALA A 188 38.02 27.48 14.19
N ASP A 189 38.58 27.67 13.00
CA ASP A 189 39.49 26.69 12.40
C ASP A 189 40.89 26.74 13.04
N GLN A 190 41.22 27.86 13.69
CA GLN A 190 42.46 28.09 14.41
C GLN A 190 42.18 28.53 15.86
N LEU A 191 43.02 28.08 16.80
CA LEU A 191 42.98 28.55 18.20
C LEU A 191 43.53 29.97 18.38
N SER A 192 44.47 30.35 17.51
CA SER A 192 45.09 31.67 17.45
C SER A 192 45.64 31.88 16.05
N VAL A 193 45.69 33.14 15.61
CA VAL A 193 46.37 33.58 14.40
C VAL A 193 47.33 34.71 14.77
N ASN A 194 48.37 34.91 13.95
CA ASN A 194 49.22 36.09 14.08
C ASN A 194 48.49 37.32 13.54
N GLU A 195 48.97 38.52 13.88
CA GLU A 195 48.59 39.77 13.21
C GLU A 195 48.78 39.66 11.69
N ALA A 196 48.02 40.46 10.93
CA ALA A 196 47.90 40.39 9.46
C ALA A 196 47.43 39.04 8.88
N THR A 197 47.03 38.06 9.70
CA THR A 197 46.44 36.80 9.25
C THR A 197 44.94 36.79 9.51
N GLU A 198 44.15 36.46 8.49
CA GLU A 198 42.70 36.33 8.64
C GLU A 198 42.36 35.05 9.43
N PRO A 199 41.65 35.14 10.57
CA PRO A 199 41.10 33.95 11.21
C PRO A 199 39.91 33.43 10.41
N THR A 200 39.84 32.11 10.25
CA THR A 200 38.77 31.45 9.50
C THR A 200 37.85 30.67 10.42
N PHE A 201 36.59 30.61 10.03
CA PHE A 201 35.53 29.93 10.74
C PHE A 201 34.77 29.04 9.76
N THR A 202 34.50 27.81 10.18
CA THR A 202 33.65 26.88 9.44
C THR A 202 32.25 26.86 10.05
N ILE A 203 31.25 27.11 9.21
CA ILE A 203 29.83 27.00 9.53
C ILE A 203 29.32 25.71 8.90
N SER A 204 28.63 24.88 9.69
CA SER A 204 28.13 23.57 9.24
C SER A 204 26.66 23.36 9.59
N LEU A 205 25.92 22.72 8.68
CA LEU A 205 24.60 22.13 8.88
C LEU A 205 24.75 20.63 9.19
N ASN A 206 23.92 20.10 10.08
CA ASN A 206 23.90 18.66 10.41
C ASN A 206 23.25 17.79 9.31
N LYS A 207 22.43 18.38 8.43
CA LYS A 207 21.80 17.72 7.29
C LYS A 207 21.74 18.67 6.10
N ALA A 208 21.77 18.10 4.89
CA ALA A 208 21.54 18.87 3.68
C ALA A 208 20.06 19.29 3.60
N LEU A 209 19.82 20.49 3.08
CA LEU A 209 18.50 21.05 2.84
C LEU A 209 18.24 21.12 1.34
N ASP A 210 16.99 20.96 0.90
CA ASP A 210 16.64 20.99 -0.54
C ASP A 210 16.37 22.42 -1.06
N LYS A 211 16.22 23.40 -0.15
CA LYS A 211 16.14 24.84 -0.42
C LYS A 211 17.43 25.57 -0.02
N PRO A 212 17.74 26.73 -0.65
CA PRO A 212 18.81 27.60 -0.20
C PRO A 212 18.57 28.12 1.23
N PHE A 213 19.65 28.30 1.98
CA PHE A 213 19.61 28.63 3.39
C PHE A 213 20.65 29.71 3.72
N THR A 214 20.29 30.70 4.53
CA THR A 214 21.18 31.80 4.91
C THR A 214 21.50 31.82 6.38
N VAL A 215 22.77 32.05 6.68
CA VAL A 215 23.29 32.28 8.03
C VAL A 215 23.86 33.69 8.12
N THR A 216 23.40 34.47 9.07
CA THR A 216 23.96 35.79 9.39
C THR A 216 24.82 35.69 10.65
N LEU A 217 26.04 36.21 10.56
CA LEU A 217 27.02 36.20 11.64
C LEU A 217 26.98 37.51 12.45
N SER A 218 27.55 37.50 13.65
CA SER A 218 27.69 38.69 14.51
C SER A 218 28.53 39.81 13.89
N THR A 219 29.32 39.49 12.86
CA THR A 219 30.09 40.46 12.05
C THR A 219 29.22 41.18 11.01
N GLY A 220 27.95 40.78 10.84
CA GLY A 220 27.06 41.29 9.80
C GLY A 220 27.21 40.59 8.45
N ALA A 221 28.16 39.66 8.30
CA ALA A 221 28.29 38.84 7.10
C ALA A 221 27.12 37.84 6.97
N THR A 222 26.59 37.69 5.76
CA THR A 222 25.58 36.68 5.43
C THR A 222 26.17 35.65 4.49
N LEU A 223 26.07 34.37 4.87
CA LEU A 223 26.52 33.23 4.08
C LEU A 223 25.30 32.49 3.53
N THR A 224 25.24 32.31 2.21
CA THR A 224 24.16 31.55 1.54
C THR A 224 24.65 30.16 1.17
N PHE A 225 24.06 29.14 1.78
CA PHE A 225 24.19 27.74 1.42
C PHE A 225 23.25 27.47 0.23
N ALA A 226 23.80 26.92 -0.85
CA ALA A 226 22.96 26.38 -1.92
C ALA A 226 22.21 25.12 -1.44
N ALA A 227 21.15 24.74 -2.15
CA ALA A 227 20.50 23.45 -1.91
C ALA A 227 21.53 22.32 -1.96
N GLY A 228 21.48 21.41 -1.00
CA GLY A 228 22.43 20.30 -0.83
C GLY A 228 23.74 20.66 -0.11
N GLU A 229 24.08 21.94 0.05
CA GLU A 229 25.32 22.37 0.68
C GLU A 229 25.23 22.31 2.21
N THR A 230 26.26 21.79 2.87
CA THR A 230 26.28 21.62 4.33
C THR A 230 27.37 22.41 5.04
N THR A 231 28.31 23.02 4.30
CA THR A 231 29.43 23.75 4.90
C THR A 231 29.71 25.06 4.17
N LYS A 232 30.04 26.12 4.92
CA LYS A 232 30.61 27.38 4.40
C LYS A 232 31.78 27.81 5.27
N SER A 233 32.75 28.48 4.65
CA SER A 233 33.84 29.14 5.37
C SER A 233 33.65 30.65 5.38
N TYR A 234 34.03 31.27 6.49
CA TYR A 234 34.08 32.71 6.65
C TYR A 234 35.47 33.12 7.15
N ALA A 235 36.10 34.06 6.46
CA ALA A 235 37.32 34.71 6.93
C ALA A 235 36.93 36.07 7.52
N ALA A 236 37.26 36.29 8.80
CA ALA A 236 37.10 37.62 9.39
C ALA A 236 38.30 38.50 8.98
N PRO A 237 38.13 39.83 8.87
CA PRO A 237 39.25 40.71 8.57
C PRO A 237 40.40 40.52 9.56
N ALA A 238 41.62 40.43 9.02
CA ALA A 238 42.82 40.40 9.83
C ALA A 238 42.92 41.69 10.68
N GLN A 239 43.45 41.56 11.90
CA GLN A 239 43.91 42.74 12.63
C GLN A 239 45.10 43.35 11.89
N GLY A 240 45.24 44.67 11.97
CA GLY A 240 46.41 45.36 11.43
C GLY A 240 47.69 44.88 12.11
N GLU A 241 48.82 45.02 11.42
CA GLU A 241 50.16 44.76 11.98
C GLU A 241 50.79 46.09 12.38
N ASP A 242 51.31 46.18 13.60
CA ASP A 242 52.21 47.26 13.99
C ASP A 242 53.32 46.80 14.96
N VAL A 243 54.04 47.74 15.58
CA VAL A 243 55.19 47.42 16.46
C VAL A 243 54.80 47.29 17.94
N PHE A 244 53.54 47.52 18.28
CA PHE A 244 53.02 47.41 19.63
C PHE A 244 52.53 45.99 19.91
N LYS A 245 52.30 45.68 21.20
CA LYS A 245 51.66 44.43 21.60
C LYS A 245 50.22 44.71 21.95
N ASP A 246 49.30 44.37 21.07
CA ASP A 246 47.87 44.58 21.25
C ASP A 246 47.08 43.28 21.03
N GLU A 247 47.20 42.37 22.01
CA GLU A 247 46.44 41.12 22.01
C GLU A 247 44.93 41.39 21.87
N GLY A 248 44.32 40.86 20.80
CA GLY A 248 42.90 40.97 20.50
C GLY A 248 42.17 39.63 20.62
N LYS A 249 40.86 39.69 20.90
CA LYS A 249 39.97 38.51 20.85
C LYS A 249 38.83 38.76 19.88
N ILE A 250 38.72 37.93 18.85
CA ILE A 250 37.59 37.93 17.92
C ILE A 250 36.61 36.84 18.37
N THR A 251 35.34 37.19 18.52
CA THR A 251 34.26 36.24 18.78
C THR A 251 33.21 36.36 17.68
N VAL A 252 33.05 35.30 16.89
CA VAL A 252 32.03 35.21 15.85
C VAL A 252 30.94 34.27 16.34
N SER A 253 29.69 34.72 16.30
CA SER A 253 28.51 33.92 16.62
C SER A 253 27.51 33.98 15.48
N ILE A 254 26.57 33.03 15.47
CA ILE A 254 25.44 33.03 14.55
C ILE A 254 24.33 33.89 15.19
N THR A 255 23.87 34.91 14.48
CA THR A 255 22.80 35.80 14.96
C THR A 255 21.46 35.46 14.35
N LYS A 256 21.44 34.91 13.14
CA LYS A 256 20.23 34.49 12.44
C LYS A 256 20.52 33.33 11.50
N ALA A 257 19.53 32.45 11.35
CA ALA A 257 19.53 31.31 10.43
C ALA A 257 18.11 31.19 9.87
N GLU A 258 17.97 31.18 8.54
CA GLU A 258 16.66 31.14 7.89
C GLU A 258 16.74 30.55 6.48
N VAL A 259 15.63 29.95 6.03
CA VAL A 259 15.46 29.49 4.65
C VAL A 259 15.22 30.70 3.76
N VAL A 260 15.83 30.74 2.58
CA VAL A 260 15.71 31.90 1.69
C VAL A 260 14.28 32.00 1.15
N GLY A 261 13.62 33.12 1.44
CA GLY A 261 12.32 33.47 0.85
C GLY A 261 11.09 33.10 1.69
N GLU A 262 11.28 32.53 2.88
CA GLU A 262 10.20 32.31 3.86
C GLU A 262 10.41 33.27 5.05
N GLN A 263 9.41 34.15 5.31
CA GLN A 263 9.36 35.07 6.45
C GLN A 263 8.27 34.66 7.42
#